data_AF-A0A2E7H2Q5-F1
#
_entry.id   AF-A0A2E7H2Q5-F1
#
_cell.length_a   1.000
_cell.length_b   1.000
_cell.length_c   1.000
_cell.angle_alpha   90.00
_cell.angle_beta   90.00
_cell.angle_gamma   90.00
#
_symmetry.space_group_name_H-M   'P 1'
#
loop_
_entity.id
_entity.type
_entity.pdbx_description
1 polymer ?
#
loop_
_entity_poly.entity_id
_entity_poly.type
_entity_poly.pdbx_seq_one_letter_code
_entity_poly.pdbx_strand_id
1 'polypeptide(L)' 'MTQGSAGQKCEVCSDDKQTYLYHGEYPAKLVLCKQCYDGYMAKEMTQYWKDHIQEEKRRTGQC' A
#
# COMPACT_ATOMS: atom_id res chain seq x y z
N MET A 1 -12.04 -11.63 -8.91
CA MET A 1 -11.17 -12.82 -8.88
C MET A 1 -9.73 -12.33 -8.69
N THR A 2 -9.22 -12.29 -7.48
CA THR A 2 -7.78 -12.06 -7.23
C THR A 2 -7.06 -13.36 -7.58
N GLN A 3 -6.38 -13.39 -8.72
CA GLN A 3 -5.50 -14.48 -9.09
C GLN A 3 -4.37 -14.54 -8.05
N GLY A 4 -4.48 -15.43 -7.08
CA GLY A 4 -3.38 -15.78 -6.20
C GLY A 4 -2.37 -16.58 -7.00
N SER A 5 -1.25 -15.96 -7.37
CA SER A 5 -0.13 -16.64 -8.01
C SER A 5 0.59 -17.47 -6.96
N ALA A 6 0.17 -18.73 -6.79
CA ALA A 6 0.89 -19.68 -5.95
C ALA A 6 2.32 -19.85 -6.51
N GLY A 7 3.31 -19.25 -5.84
CA GLY A 7 4.74 -19.42 -6.16
C GLY A 7 5.58 -18.14 -6.27
N GLN A 8 5.04 -16.93 -6.12
CA GLN A 8 5.85 -15.71 -6.10
C GLN A 8 6.25 -15.33 -4.67
N LYS A 9 7.53 -15.05 -4.41
CA LYS A 9 7.99 -14.60 -3.08
C LYS A 9 7.49 -13.19 -2.79
N CYS A 10 7.21 -12.89 -1.52
CA CYS A 10 6.88 -11.53 -1.09
C CYS A 10 8.04 -10.59 -1.41
N GLU A 11 7.80 -9.49 -2.12
CA GLU A 11 8.85 -8.53 -2.50
C GLU A 11 9.50 -7.84 -1.29
N VAL A 12 8.79 -7.78 -0.16
CA VAL A 12 9.24 -7.08 1.05
C VAL A 12 10.00 -7.98 2.01
N CYS A 13 9.44 -9.15 2.34
CA CYS A 13 10.03 -10.05 3.35
C CYS A 13 10.63 -11.33 2.77
N SER A 14 10.56 -11.54 1.45
CA SER A 14 11.01 -12.76 0.76
C SER A 14 10.39 -14.08 1.27
N ASP A 15 9.32 -13.98 2.08
CA ASP A 15 8.56 -15.13 2.57
C ASP A 15 7.89 -15.85 1.39
N ASP A 16 7.88 -17.17 1.46
CA ASP A 16 7.34 -18.10 0.46
C ASP A 16 5.90 -18.55 0.78
N LYS A 17 5.33 -18.04 1.87
CA LYS A 17 3.90 -18.15 2.18
C LYS A 17 3.04 -17.53 1.08
N GLN A 18 1.72 -17.78 1.16
CA GLN A 18 0.74 -17.29 0.19
C GLN A 18 0.85 -15.76 -0.03
N THR A 19 1.20 -15.39 -1.25
CA THR A 19 1.30 -14.00 -1.74
C THR A 19 0.17 -13.69 -2.71
N TYR A 20 -0.12 -12.41 -2.85
CA TYR A 20 -1.12 -11.89 -3.77
C TYR A 20 -0.60 -10.66 -4.49
N LEU A 21 -1.18 -10.40 -5.67
CA LEU A 21 -0.95 -9.19 -6.44
C LEU A 21 -1.86 -8.07 -5.91
N TYR A 22 -1.24 -6.99 -5.43
CA TYR A 22 -1.90 -5.78 -4.98
C TYR A 22 -1.59 -4.61 -5.91
N HIS A 23 -2.49 -3.63 -5.94
CA HIS A 23 -2.26 -2.36 -6.64
C HIS A 23 -1.44 -1.45 -5.72
N GLY A 24 -0.19 -1.15 -6.10
CA GLY A 24 0.65 -0.17 -5.41
C GLY A 24 0.48 1.23 -6.00
N GLU A 25 1.45 2.10 -5.78
CA GLU A 25 1.54 3.38 -6.48
C GLU A 25 1.51 3.15 -8.00
N TYR A 26 0.62 3.86 -8.69
CA TYR A 26 0.44 3.71 -10.14
C TYR A 26 1.76 3.93 -10.89
N PRO A 27 2.17 3.06 -11.83
CA PRO A 27 1.46 1.90 -12.38
C PRO A 27 1.92 0.53 -11.83
N ALA A 28 2.64 0.48 -10.70
CA ALA A 28 3.26 -0.74 -10.20
C ALA A 28 2.26 -1.67 -9.49
N LYS A 29 2.33 -2.97 -9.81
CA LYS A 29 1.68 -4.04 -9.04
C LYS A 29 2.70 -4.64 -8.09
N LEU A 30 2.31 -4.87 -6.84
CA LEU A 30 3.17 -5.40 -5.79
C LEU A 30 2.75 -6.82 -5.45
N VAL A 31 3.70 -7.75 -5.40
CA VAL A 31 3.51 -9.10 -4.89
C VAL A 31 3.86 -9.12 -3.40
N LEU A 32 2.85 -9.14 -2.55
CA LEU A 32 3.03 -9.10 -1.10
C LEU A 32 2.34 -10.29 -0.43
N CYS A 33 2.89 -10.72 0.70
CA CYS A 33 2.14 -11.54 1.64
C CYS A 33 1.14 -10.65 2.39
N LYS A 34 0.10 -11.27 2.99
CA LYS A 34 -0.94 -10.53 3.72
C LYS A 34 -0.36 -9.57 4.77
N GLN A 35 0.64 -10.00 5.53
CA GLN A 35 1.24 -9.17 6.58
C GLN A 35 1.94 -7.93 6.04
N CYS A 36 2.72 -8.09 4.96
CA CYS A 36 3.39 -6.96 4.31
C CYS A 36 2.39 -6.02 3.62
N TYR A 37 1.31 -6.56 3.06
CA TYR A 37 0.22 -5.75 2.53
C TYR A 37 -0.48 -4.93 3.60
N ASP A 38 -0.81 -5.54 4.75
CA ASP A 38 -1.45 -4.84 5.87
C ASP A 38 -0.57 -3.67 6.36
N GLY A 39 0.74 -3.89 6.47
CA GLY A 39 1.71 -2.84 6.82
C GLY A 39 1.85 -1.75 5.75
N TYR A 40 1.89 -2.12 4.47
CA TYR A 40 1.90 -1.20 3.34
C TYR A 40 0.66 -0.30 3.35
N MET A 41 -0.53 -0.89 3.46
CA MET A 41 -1.80 -0.16 3.49
C MET A 41 -1.88 0.80 4.69
N ALA A 42 -1.44 0.37 5.87
CA ALA A 42 -1.42 1.25 7.04
C ALA A 42 -0.54 2.49 6.82
N LYS A 43 0.62 2.31 6.16
CA LYS A 43 1.52 3.42 5.80
C LYS A 43 0.88 4.36 4.78
N GLU A 44 0.32 3.81 3.71
CA GLU A 44 -0.35 4.59 2.65
C GLU A 44 -1.50 5.43 3.22
N MET A 45 -2.37 4.80 4.02
CA MET A 45 -3.47 5.52 4.66
C MET A 45 -2.95 6.64 5.58
N THR A 46 -1.90 6.37 6.35
CA THR A 46 -1.29 7.38 7.23
C THR A 46 -0.75 8.57 6.43
N GLN A 47 -0.09 8.31 5.29
CA GLN A 47 0.43 9.36 4.43
C GLN A 47 -0.71 10.18 3.80
N TYR A 48 -1.73 9.51 3.26
CA TYR A 48 -2.93 10.16 2.73
C TYR A 48 -3.57 11.11 3.74
N TRP A 49 -3.73 10.68 5.00
CA TRP A 49 -4.28 11.53 6.05
C TRP A 49 -3.39 12.74 6.36
N LYS A 50 -2.06 12.57 6.40
CA LYS A 50 -1.13 13.69 6.60
C LYS A 50 -1.23 14.72 5.48
N ASP A 51 -1.26 14.26 4.24
CA ASP A 51 -1.36 15.12 3.06
C ASP A 51 -2.71 15.85 3.05
N HIS A 52 -3.79 15.16 3.39
CA HIS A 52 -5.11 15.75 3.52
C HIS A 52 -5.16 16.84 4.60
N ILE A 53 -4.58 16.59 5.79
CA ILE A 53 -4.51 17.60 6.86
C ILE A 53 -3.69 18.82 6.41
N GLN A 54 -2.60 18.62 5.67
CA GLN A 54 -1.80 19.72 5.14
C GLN A 54 -2.56 20.55 4.10
N GLU A 55 -3.28 19.89 3.20
CA GLU A 55 -4.13 20.56 2.21
C GLU A 55 -5.26 21.36 2.88
N GLU A 56 -5.92 20.80 3.89
CA GLU A 56 -6.96 21.52 4.65
C GLU A 56 -6.39 22.72 5.42
N LYS A 57 -5.18 22.61 6.00
CA LYS A 57 -4.48 23.76 6.57
C LYS A 57 -4.16 24.84 5.53
N ARG A 58 -3.76 24.45 4.32
CA ARG A 58 -3.49 25.39 3.22
C ARG A 58 -4.75 26.12 2.77
N ARG A 59 -5.88 25.42 2.68
CA ARG A 59 -7.18 25.99 2.30
C ARG A 59 -7.74 26.93 3.35
N THR A 60 -7.64 26.56 4.63
CA THR A 60 -8.18 27.35 5.75
C THR A 60 -7.26 28.49 6.21
N GLY A 61 -5.98 28.46 5.81
CA GLY A 61 -5.00 29.51 6.11
C GLY A 61 -4.90 30.64 5.08
N GLN A 62 -5.68 30.60 3.99
CA GLN A 62 -5.82 31.70 3.04
C GLN A 62 -6.94 32.65 3.49
N CYS A 63 -6.64 33.48 4.49
CA CYS A 63 -7.35 34.72 4.81
C CYS A 63 -6.48 35.91 4.41
#